data_AF-A0A3D1PE64-F1
#
_entry.id   AF-A0A3D1PE64-F1
#
_cell.length_a   1.000
_cell.length_b   1.000
_cell.length_c   1.000
_cell.angle_alpha   90.00
_cell.angle_beta   90.00
_cell.angle_gamma   90.00
#
_symmetry.space_group_name_H-M   'P 1'
#
loop_
_entity.id
_entity.type
_entity.pdbx_description
1 polymer ?
#
loop_
_entity_poly.entity_id
_entity_poly.type
_entity_poly.pdbx_seq_one_letter_code
_entity_poly.pdbx_strand_id
1 'polypeptide(L)'
;SILTKAGANITKVRDRTEQFIQRQPKLSGSSTSVYLGRSLDTLLDRAESYRKEFEDDFISIEHLLLAYGKDDRFGKSLLQEFGLDEAKLKNTIKQVRGNQKVTDQNPEGKYEALEKYGRDLTEAAREGKLDPVIGRDDEIRRTIQILSRRTKNNPVLIGEPGVGKTAIVEGLAQRILAGDVPQSLKDRK
;
A
#
# COMPACT_ATOMS: atom_id res chain seq x y z
N SER A 1 -5.85 -0.25 -6.40
CA SER A 1 -6.60 1.01 -6.13
C SER A 1 -7.44 0.92 -4.85
N ILE A 2 -7.38 1.96 -4.01
CA ILE A 2 -8.09 2.06 -2.72
C ILE A 2 -9.60 1.86 -2.87
N LEU A 3 -10.21 2.43 -3.92
CA LEU A 3 -11.65 2.32 -4.17
C LEU A 3 -12.08 0.86 -4.45
N THR A 4 -11.26 0.09 -5.18
CA THR A 4 -11.52 -1.35 -5.42
C THR A 4 -11.46 -2.14 -4.13
N LYS A 5 -10.42 -1.92 -3.31
CA LYS A 5 -10.29 -2.59 -2.01
C LYS A 5 -11.42 -2.19 -1.05
N ALA A 6 -11.99 -1.00 -1.21
CA ALA A 6 -13.15 -0.55 -0.44
C ALA A 6 -14.51 -1.10 -0.95
N GLY A 7 -14.49 -1.90 -2.02
CA GLY A 7 -15.68 -2.54 -2.61
C GLY A 7 -16.44 -1.68 -3.61
N ALA A 8 -15.89 -0.54 -4.04
CA ALA A 8 -16.54 0.31 -5.03
C ALA A 8 -16.24 -0.14 -6.47
N ASN A 9 -17.27 -0.10 -7.32
CA ASN A 9 -17.10 -0.36 -8.75
C ASN A 9 -16.52 0.87 -9.45
N ILE A 10 -15.23 0.81 -9.81
CA ILE A 10 -14.49 1.92 -10.43
C ILE A 10 -15.18 2.45 -11.69
N THR A 11 -15.69 1.56 -12.55
CA THR A 11 -16.34 1.96 -13.80
C THR A 11 -17.55 2.85 -13.49
N LYS A 12 -18.40 2.44 -12.54
CA LYS A 12 -19.54 3.25 -12.13
C LYS A 12 -19.14 4.57 -11.48
N VAL A 13 -18.10 4.60 -10.65
CA VAL A 13 -17.57 5.84 -10.05
C VAL A 13 -17.12 6.81 -11.14
N ARG A 14 -16.41 6.30 -12.15
CA ARG A 14 -15.95 7.08 -13.31
C ARG A 14 -17.13 7.63 -14.10
N ASP A 15 -18.09 6.79 -14.45
CA ASP A 15 -19.27 7.18 -15.23
C ASP A 15 -20.07 8.28 -14.51
N ARG A 16 -20.24 8.13 -13.19
CA ARG A 16 -20.96 9.10 -12.36
C ARG A 16 -20.23 10.45 -12.29
N THR A 17 -18.91 10.40 -12.22
CA THR A 17 -18.03 11.59 -12.23
C THR A 17 -18.10 12.31 -13.57
N GLU A 18 -18.01 11.56 -14.67
CA GLU A 18 -18.12 12.10 -16.03
C GLU A 18 -19.48 12.79 -16.24
N GLN A 19 -20.58 12.14 -15.81
CA GLN A 19 -21.91 12.74 -15.88
C GLN A 19 -22.02 14.04 -15.08
N PHE A 20 -21.38 14.13 -13.91
CA PHE A 20 -21.36 15.36 -13.12
C PHE A 20 -20.60 16.48 -13.84
N ILE A 21 -19.43 16.16 -14.41
CA ILE A 21 -18.59 17.10 -15.17
C ILE A 21 -19.35 17.63 -16.40
N GLN A 22 -20.01 16.75 -17.15
CA GLN A 22 -20.74 17.13 -18.37
C GLN A 22 -21.91 18.07 -18.11
N ARG A 23 -22.51 18.03 -16.91
CA ARG A 23 -23.60 18.93 -16.49
C ARG A 23 -23.13 20.33 -16.08
N GLN A 24 -21.82 20.54 -15.90
CA GLN A 24 -21.32 21.84 -15.50
C GLN A 24 -21.47 22.86 -16.65
N PRO A 25 -21.80 24.13 -16.33
CA PRO A 25 -21.81 25.19 -17.33
C PRO A 25 -20.47 25.30 -18.05
N LYS A 26 -20.52 25.48 -19.37
CA LYS A 26 -19.33 25.63 -20.21
C LYS A 26 -19.18 27.08 -20.64
N LEU A 27 -17.97 27.62 -20.51
CA LEU A 27 -17.62 28.96 -21.00
C LEU A 27 -17.04 28.85 -22.41
N SER A 28 -17.52 29.68 -23.32
CA SER A 28 -17.01 29.81 -24.69
C SER A 28 -16.24 31.13 -24.80
N GLY A 29 -14.90 31.09 -24.78
CA GLY A 29 -14.04 32.28 -24.89
C GLY A 29 -12.55 32.01 -24.63
N SER A 30 -11.67 32.75 -25.30
CA SER A 30 -10.21 32.52 -25.38
C SER A 30 -9.37 33.07 -24.21
N SER A 31 -9.96 33.42 -23.08
CA SER A 31 -9.24 33.96 -21.93
C SER A 31 -9.36 33.02 -20.74
N THR A 32 -8.57 31.94 -20.74
CA THR A 32 -8.66 30.87 -19.74
C THR A 32 -7.46 30.89 -18.80
N SER A 33 -7.29 31.96 -18.04
CA SER A 33 -6.57 31.81 -16.77
C SER A 33 -7.47 30.99 -15.83
N VAL A 34 -7.07 29.73 -15.60
CA VAL A 34 -7.75 28.84 -14.66
C VAL A 34 -7.28 29.22 -13.26
N TYR A 35 -8.22 29.63 -12.42
CA TYR A 35 -7.94 29.96 -11.01
C TYR A 35 -8.40 28.85 -10.10
N LEU A 36 -7.71 28.74 -8.97
CA LEU A 36 -8.08 27.82 -7.91
C LEU A 36 -9.37 28.34 -7.23
N GLY A 37 -10.43 27.54 -7.30
CA GLY A 37 -11.69 27.85 -6.64
C GLY A 37 -11.62 27.57 -5.14
N ARG A 38 -12.41 28.30 -4.34
CA ARG A 38 -12.48 28.16 -2.87
C ARG A 38 -12.67 26.71 -2.40
N SER A 39 -13.48 25.92 -3.10
CA SER A 39 -13.71 24.53 -2.72
C SER A 39 -12.49 23.63 -2.94
N LEU A 40 -11.65 23.92 -3.93
CA LEU A 40 -10.38 23.20 -4.12
C LEU A 40 -9.37 23.62 -3.06
N ASP A 41 -9.33 24.90 -2.69
CA ASP A 41 -8.51 25.42 -1.59
C ASP A 41 -8.80 24.69 -0.28
N THR A 42 -10.08 24.65 0.09
CA THR A 42 -10.55 23.92 1.29
C THR A 42 -10.26 22.43 1.22
N LEU A 43 -10.28 21.83 0.02
CA LEU A 43 -9.91 20.43 -0.16
C LEU A 43 -8.43 20.21 0.14
N LEU A 44 -7.54 21.09 -0.35
CA LEU A 44 -6.11 21.02 -0.10
C LEU A 44 -5.78 21.21 1.39
N ASP A 45 -6.44 22.14 2.08
CA ASP A 45 -6.29 22.32 3.53
C ASP A 45 -6.67 21.06 4.33
N ARG A 46 -7.76 20.41 3.92
CA ARG A 46 -8.19 19.14 4.53
C ARG A 46 -7.21 18.02 4.23
N ALA A 47 -6.68 17.95 3.01
CA ALA A 47 -5.67 16.96 2.64
C ALA A 47 -4.38 17.14 3.46
N GLU A 48 -3.96 18.38 3.69
CA GLU A 48 -2.83 18.69 4.58
C GLU A 48 -3.12 18.28 6.04
N SER A 49 -4.36 18.45 6.50
CA SER A 49 -4.77 18.00 7.83
C SER A 49 -4.67 16.47 7.97
N TYR A 50 -5.10 15.72 6.95
CA TYR A 50 -4.93 14.26 6.93
C TYR A 50 -3.46 13.87 6.82
N ARG A 51 -2.65 14.55 6.00
CA ARG A 51 -1.20 14.29 5.94
C ARG A 51 -0.56 14.35 7.33
N LYS A 52 -0.93 15.35 8.14
CA LYS A 52 -0.50 15.48 9.54
C LYS A 52 -1.05 14.36 10.42
N GLU A 53 -2.32 14.01 10.29
CA GLU A 53 -2.96 12.90 11.05
C GLU A 53 -2.27 11.56 10.81
N PHE A 54 -1.88 11.30 9.57
CA PHE A 54 -1.16 10.07 9.17
C PHE A 54 0.35 10.16 9.39
N GLU A 55 0.86 11.31 9.87
CA GLU A 55 2.27 11.59 10.08
C GLU A 55 3.15 11.33 8.85
N ASP A 56 2.61 11.63 7.67
CA ASP A 56 3.29 11.52 6.38
C ASP A 56 4.05 12.81 6.07
N ASP A 57 5.08 12.75 5.23
CA ASP A 57 5.87 13.94 4.84
C ASP A 57 5.22 14.68 3.66
N PHE A 58 4.59 13.96 2.73
CA PHE A 58 3.97 14.51 1.53
C PHE A 58 2.45 14.25 1.44
N ILE A 59 1.73 15.16 0.77
CA ILE A 59 0.33 14.93 0.41
C ILE A 59 0.27 13.87 -0.71
N SER A 60 -0.44 12.76 -0.44
CA SER A 60 -0.68 11.67 -1.38
C SER A 60 -2.14 11.63 -1.84
N ILE A 61 -2.45 10.75 -2.80
CA ILE A 61 -3.82 10.54 -3.31
C ILE A 61 -4.77 10.11 -2.18
N GLU A 62 -4.29 9.41 -1.17
CA GLU A 62 -5.06 8.98 0.00
C GLU A 62 -5.59 10.17 0.81
N HIS A 63 -4.74 11.19 1.01
CA HIS A 63 -5.12 12.42 1.71
C HIS A 63 -6.14 13.23 0.90
N LEU A 64 -5.93 13.33 -0.42
CA LEU A 64 -6.86 13.99 -1.33
C LEU A 64 -8.21 13.27 -1.38
N LEU A 65 -8.22 11.94 -1.40
CA LEU A 65 -9.44 11.14 -1.42
C LEU A 65 -10.25 11.29 -0.12
N LEU A 66 -9.58 11.28 1.04
CA LEU A 66 -10.22 11.55 2.33
C LEU A 66 -10.78 12.98 2.42
N ALA A 67 -10.04 13.96 1.89
CA ALA A 67 -10.50 15.35 1.81
C ALA A 67 -11.71 15.50 0.87
N TYR A 68 -11.70 14.77 -0.24
CA TYR A 68 -12.78 14.74 -1.22
C TYR A 68 -14.06 14.12 -0.66
N GLY A 69 -13.97 13.15 0.26
CA GLY A 69 -15.12 12.63 1.03
C GLY A 69 -15.85 13.68 1.87
N LYS A 70 -15.25 14.86 2.08
CA LYS A 70 -15.86 16.01 2.77
C LYS A 70 -16.24 17.14 1.79
N ASP A 71 -16.11 16.96 0.49
CA ASP A 71 -16.56 17.94 -0.50
C ASP A 71 -18.09 17.90 -0.65
N ASP A 72 -18.74 19.00 -0.27
CA ASP A 72 -20.21 19.11 -0.28
C ASP A 72 -20.81 19.25 -1.68
N ARG A 73 -19.99 19.54 -2.71
CA ARG A 73 -20.47 19.73 -4.08
C ARG A 73 -20.78 18.41 -4.76
N PHE A 74 -19.89 17.44 -4.60
CA PHE A 74 -20.00 16.15 -5.29
C PHE A 74 -19.26 15.02 -4.57
N GLY A 75 -18.08 15.27 -4.01
CA GLY A 75 -17.24 14.18 -3.50
C GLY A 75 -17.88 13.37 -2.37
N LYS A 76 -18.54 14.05 -1.41
CA LYS A 76 -19.26 13.41 -0.32
C LYS A 76 -20.42 12.56 -0.80
N SER A 77 -21.28 13.11 -1.67
CA SER A 77 -22.46 12.40 -2.18
C SER A 77 -22.07 11.23 -3.08
N LEU A 78 -21.05 11.40 -3.92
CA LEU A 78 -20.49 10.33 -4.74
C LEU A 78 -20.00 9.17 -3.87
N LEU A 79 -19.14 9.44 -2.88
CA LEU A 79 -18.57 8.38 -2.06
C LEU A 79 -19.64 7.67 -1.22
N GLN A 80 -20.64 8.40 -0.71
CA GLN A 80 -21.80 7.81 -0.03
C GLN A 80 -22.64 6.89 -0.94
N GLU A 81 -22.82 7.24 -2.22
CA GLU A 81 -23.52 6.40 -3.22
C GLU A 81 -22.87 5.01 -3.35
N PHE A 82 -21.55 4.93 -3.15
CA PHE A 82 -20.78 3.68 -3.18
C PHE A 82 -20.53 3.08 -1.79
N GLY A 83 -21.23 3.56 -0.75
CA GLY A 83 -21.08 3.08 0.62
C GLY A 83 -19.68 3.31 1.18
N LEU A 84 -19.04 4.42 0.81
CA LEU A 84 -17.74 4.86 1.29
C LEU A 84 -17.92 6.06 2.21
N ASP A 85 -17.78 5.83 3.51
CA ASP A 85 -17.66 6.89 4.51
C ASP A 85 -16.18 7.10 4.92
N GLU A 86 -15.93 8.14 5.72
CA GLU A 86 -14.58 8.46 6.17
C GLU A 86 -13.94 7.31 6.94
N ALA A 87 -14.70 6.62 7.80
CA ALA A 87 -14.18 5.53 8.62
C ALA A 87 -13.74 4.33 7.75
N LYS A 88 -14.57 3.93 6.81
CA LYS A 88 -14.29 2.86 5.86
C LYS A 88 -13.11 3.22 4.96
N LEU A 89 -13.05 4.44 4.45
CA LEU A 89 -11.91 4.91 3.66
C LEU A 89 -10.61 4.88 4.47
N LYS A 90 -10.60 5.40 5.71
CA LYS A 90 -9.42 5.34 6.59
C LYS A 90 -8.98 3.90 6.85
N ASN A 91 -9.92 2.98 7.08
CA ASN A 91 -9.62 1.58 7.30
C ASN A 91 -9.04 0.91 6.04
N THR A 92 -9.65 1.13 4.87
CA THR A 92 -9.12 0.58 3.61
C THR A 92 -7.76 1.16 3.28
N ILE A 93 -7.55 2.46 3.50
CA ILE A 93 -6.25 3.11 3.33
C ILE A 93 -5.22 2.43 4.20
N LYS A 94 -5.47 2.27 5.51
CA LYS A 94 -4.57 1.55 6.43
C LYS A 94 -4.24 0.12 5.96
N GLN A 95 -5.21 -0.60 5.40
CA GLN A 95 -4.96 -1.93 4.83
C GLN A 95 -4.09 -1.90 3.57
N VAL A 96 -4.24 -0.88 2.72
CA VAL A 96 -3.43 -0.69 1.51
C VAL A 96 -2.00 -0.30 1.88
N ARG A 97 -1.84 0.68 2.78
CA ARG A 97 -0.51 1.22 3.16
C ARG A 97 0.24 0.37 4.19
N GLY A 98 -0.48 -0.43 4.98
CA GLY A 98 0.09 -1.12 6.14
C GLY A 98 0.69 -0.11 7.15
N ASN A 99 1.95 -0.33 7.52
CA ASN A 99 2.70 0.55 8.42
C ASN A 99 3.64 1.53 7.69
N GLN A 100 3.50 1.66 6.37
CA GLN A 100 4.38 2.53 5.59
C GLN A 100 3.88 3.98 5.62
N LYS A 101 4.84 4.90 5.74
CA LYS A 101 4.62 6.35 5.66
C LYS A 101 4.98 6.86 4.26
N VAL A 102 4.31 7.92 3.83
CA VAL A 102 4.63 8.62 2.58
C VAL A 102 5.77 9.59 2.83
N THR A 103 6.99 9.09 2.65
CA THR A 103 8.24 9.85 2.86
C THR A 103 8.91 10.29 1.55
N ASP A 104 8.32 9.96 0.40
CA ASP A 104 8.83 10.30 -0.93
C ASP A 104 7.71 10.86 -1.82
N GLN A 105 8.09 11.65 -2.84
CA GLN A 105 7.14 12.25 -3.79
C GLN A 105 6.41 11.23 -4.69
N ASN A 106 6.90 9.98 -4.77
CA ASN A 106 6.27 8.93 -5.58
C ASN A 106 6.05 7.63 -4.80
N PRO A 107 5.13 7.61 -3.81
CA PRO A 107 4.92 6.46 -2.92
C PRO A 107 4.13 5.34 -3.61
N GLU A 108 3.26 5.66 -4.58
CA GLU A 108 2.34 4.69 -5.21
C GLU A 108 3.08 3.56 -5.94
N GLY A 109 4.21 3.89 -6.56
CA GLY A 109 5.06 2.89 -7.21
C GLY A 109 5.66 1.87 -6.23
N LYS A 110 5.79 2.19 -4.94
CA LYS A 110 6.39 1.28 -3.93
C LYS A 110 5.37 0.29 -3.37
N TYR A 111 4.11 0.71 -3.17
CA TYR A 111 3.07 -0.16 -2.62
C TYR A 111 2.76 -1.37 -3.52
N GLU A 112 2.65 -1.13 -4.83
CA GLU A 112 2.35 -2.20 -5.79
C GLU A 112 3.62 -2.89 -6.36
N ALA A 113 4.82 -2.35 -6.14
CA ALA A 113 6.05 -2.97 -6.65
C ALA A 113 6.37 -4.33 -6.01
N LEU A 114 6.12 -4.47 -4.70
CA LEU A 114 6.34 -5.75 -4.03
C LEU A 114 5.33 -6.82 -4.49
N GLU A 115 4.06 -6.46 -4.66
CA GLU A 115 3.05 -7.39 -5.21
C GLU A 115 3.31 -7.70 -6.70
N LYS A 116 3.79 -6.73 -7.48
CA LYS A 116 3.99 -6.87 -8.94
C LYS A 116 5.30 -7.56 -9.32
N TYR A 117 6.37 -7.32 -8.56
CA TYR A 117 7.72 -7.81 -8.89
C TYR A 117 8.30 -8.76 -7.82
N GLY A 118 7.67 -8.84 -6.65
CA GLY A 118 8.05 -9.74 -5.57
C GLY A 118 7.19 -11.00 -5.52
N ARG A 119 7.61 -11.95 -4.69
CA ARG A 119 6.85 -13.15 -4.32
C ARG A 119 6.89 -13.29 -2.80
N ASP A 120 5.73 -13.29 -2.15
CA ASP A 120 5.65 -13.51 -0.71
C ASP A 120 5.82 -15.00 -0.38
N LEU A 121 6.99 -15.36 0.13
CA LEU A 121 7.30 -16.72 0.54
C LEU A 121 6.68 -17.08 1.90
N THR A 122 6.38 -16.10 2.76
CA THR A 122 5.70 -16.37 4.05
C THR A 122 4.23 -16.72 3.84
N GLU A 123 3.59 -16.07 2.87
CA GLU A 123 2.23 -16.43 2.43
C GLU A 123 2.23 -17.79 1.73
N ALA A 124 3.17 -18.05 0.81
CA ALA A 124 3.29 -19.35 0.17
C ALA A 124 3.53 -20.50 1.18
N ALA A 125 4.30 -20.25 2.25
CA ALA A 125 4.48 -21.20 3.35
C ALA A 125 3.17 -21.45 4.09
N ARG A 126 2.39 -20.40 4.35
CA ARG A 126 1.09 -20.48 5.04
C ARG A 126 0.07 -21.28 4.24
N GLU A 127 0.10 -21.16 2.92
CA GLU A 127 -0.74 -21.90 1.99
C GLU A 127 -0.25 -23.33 1.74
N GLY A 128 0.89 -23.74 2.31
CA GLY A 128 1.48 -25.07 2.10
C GLY A 128 2.03 -25.30 0.69
N LYS A 129 2.34 -24.22 -0.06
CA LYS A 129 2.86 -24.28 -1.44
C LYS A 129 4.39 -24.43 -1.52
N LEU A 130 5.08 -24.43 -0.39
CA LEU A 130 6.54 -24.61 -0.33
C LEU A 130 6.86 -26.05 0.03
N ASP A 131 7.82 -26.64 -0.69
CA ASP A 131 8.31 -27.98 -0.39
C ASP A 131 9.04 -28.01 0.98
N PRO A 132 8.96 -29.12 1.72
CA PRO A 132 9.67 -29.25 2.98
C PRO A 132 11.19 -29.24 2.72
N VAL A 133 11.91 -28.40 3.46
CA VAL A 133 13.36 -28.26 3.30
C VAL A 133 14.09 -29.29 4.16
N ILE A 134 14.90 -30.13 3.52
CA ILE A 134 15.62 -31.23 4.19
C ILE A 134 17.12 -30.95 4.17
N GLY A 135 17.78 -31.09 5.32
CA GLY A 135 19.25 -31.06 5.41
C GLY A 135 19.90 -29.68 5.25
N ARG A 136 19.15 -28.59 5.47
CA ARG A 136 19.63 -27.19 5.39
C ARG A 136 19.49 -26.40 6.70
N ASP A 137 19.33 -27.11 7.82
CA ASP A 137 19.03 -26.50 9.11
C ASP A 137 20.13 -25.56 9.60
N ASP A 138 21.40 -25.89 9.35
CA ASP A 138 22.53 -25.07 9.80
C ASP A 138 22.65 -23.78 8.98
N GLU A 139 22.43 -23.82 7.67
CA GLU A 139 22.40 -22.64 6.81
C GLU A 139 21.22 -21.72 7.14
N ILE A 140 20.03 -22.29 7.38
CA ILE A 140 18.84 -21.53 7.78
C ILE A 140 19.09 -20.87 9.14
N ARG A 141 19.59 -21.63 10.13
CA ARG A 141 19.92 -21.10 11.47
C ARG A 141 20.93 -19.96 11.40
N ARG A 142 21.98 -20.10 10.57
CA ARG A 142 22.99 -19.06 10.37
C ARG A 142 22.39 -17.81 9.72
N THR A 143 21.46 -17.99 8.79
CA THR A 143 20.75 -16.89 8.13
C THR A 143 19.89 -16.10 9.13
N ILE A 144 19.11 -16.80 9.96
CA ILE A 144 18.33 -16.22 11.07
C ILE A 144 19.23 -15.44 12.04
N GLN A 145 20.38 -16.02 12.40
CA GLN A 145 21.34 -15.39 13.30
C GLN A 145 21.90 -14.09 12.71
N ILE A 146 22.22 -14.06 11.42
CA ILE A 146 22.72 -12.85 10.74
C ILE A 146 21.63 -11.78 10.70
N LEU A 147 20.41 -12.14 10.29
CA LEU A 147 19.27 -11.22 10.22
C LEU A 147 18.93 -10.59 11.58
N SER A 148 19.23 -11.29 12.68
CA SER A 148 18.98 -10.81 14.05
C SER A 148 20.09 -9.92 14.62
N ARG A 149 21.17 -9.65 13.86
CA ARG A 149 22.25 -8.74 14.30
C ARG A 149 21.82 -7.27 14.24
N ARG A 150 22.42 -6.44 15.09
CA ARG A 150 22.23 -4.98 15.04
C ARG A 150 22.91 -4.32 13.84
N THR A 151 24.07 -4.84 13.43
CA THR A 151 24.86 -4.34 12.29
C THR A 151 25.27 -5.51 11.41
N LYS A 152 25.45 -5.24 10.10
CA LYS A 152 25.78 -6.28 9.09
C LYS A 152 24.77 -7.43 9.09
N ASN A 153 23.48 -7.07 9.10
CA ASN A 153 22.35 -8.00 9.20
C ASN A 153 21.83 -8.49 7.84
N ASN A 154 22.61 -8.30 6.77
CA ASN A 154 22.24 -8.70 5.41
C ASN A 154 22.98 -9.99 5.03
N PRO A 155 22.35 -11.17 5.13
CA PRO A 155 22.99 -12.43 4.74
C PRO A 155 23.16 -12.50 3.21
N VAL A 156 24.28 -13.09 2.77
CA VAL A 156 24.54 -13.36 1.34
C VAL A 156 24.84 -14.84 1.18
N LEU A 157 24.02 -15.53 0.39
CA LEU A 157 24.17 -16.96 0.11
C LEU A 157 25.11 -17.17 -1.09
N ILE A 158 26.33 -17.63 -0.81
CA ILE A 158 27.38 -17.86 -1.81
C ILE A 158 27.39 -19.34 -2.21
N GLY A 159 27.65 -19.62 -3.49
CA GLY A 159 27.62 -20.97 -4.07
C GLY A 159 27.29 -20.94 -5.58
N GLU A 160 27.50 -22.07 -6.25
CA GLU A 160 27.18 -22.22 -7.67
C GLU A 160 25.65 -22.12 -7.93
N PRO A 161 25.22 -21.77 -9.15
CA PRO A 161 23.81 -21.84 -9.53
C PRO A 161 23.27 -23.27 -9.37
N GLY A 162 22.02 -23.42 -8.91
CA GLY A 162 21.36 -24.73 -8.81
C GLY A 162 21.63 -25.53 -7.52
N VAL A 163 22.51 -25.08 -6.63
CA VAL A 163 22.83 -25.82 -5.37
C VAL A 163 21.74 -25.77 -4.28
N GLY A 164 20.57 -25.20 -4.59
CA GLY A 164 19.44 -25.13 -3.66
C GLY A 164 19.46 -23.92 -2.71
N LYS A 165 20.07 -22.79 -3.10
CA LYS A 165 20.01 -21.54 -2.30
C LYS A 165 18.58 -21.07 -2.04
N THR A 166 17.69 -21.27 -3.01
CA THR A 166 16.26 -20.96 -2.88
C THR A 166 15.62 -21.71 -1.72
N ALA A 167 15.99 -22.99 -1.53
CA ALA A 167 15.47 -23.81 -0.44
C ALA A 167 15.83 -23.25 0.95
N ILE A 168 16.97 -22.57 1.09
CA ILE A 168 17.34 -21.91 2.36
C ILE A 168 16.37 -20.76 2.66
N VAL A 169 15.95 -20.01 1.62
CA VAL A 169 15.01 -18.88 1.77
C VAL A 169 13.58 -19.40 2.03
N GLU A 170 13.17 -20.48 1.38
CA GLU A 170 11.88 -21.14 1.61
C GLU A 170 11.81 -21.73 3.03
N GLY A 171 12.88 -22.37 3.49
CA GLY A 171 12.99 -22.90 4.85
C GLY A 171 13.01 -21.80 5.92
N LEU A 172 13.61 -20.64 5.62
CA LEU A 172 13.50 -19.45 6.47
C LEU A 172 12.03 -18.99 6.60
N ALA A 173 11.28 -18.93 5.50
CA ALA A 173 9.87 -18.54 5.52
C ALA A 173 9.02 -19.53 6.34
N GLN A 174 9.29 -20.83 6.23
CA GLN A 174 8.66 -21.87 7.07
C GLN A 174 8.97 -21.67 8.56
N ARG A 175 10.22 -21.36 8.93
CA ARG A 175 10.60 -21.10 10.34
C ARG A 175 9.94 -19.84 10.91
N ILE A 176 9.84 -18.77 10.11
CA ILE A 176 9.11 -17.54 10.50
C ILE A 176 7.64 -17.87 10.78
N LEU A 177 6.98 -18.63 9.89
CA LEU A 177 5.59 -19.06 10.06
C LEU A 177 5.39 -19.93 11.31
N ALA A 178 6.32 -20.85 11.57
CA ALA A 178 6.30 -21.72 12.75
C ALA A 178 6.60 -20.96 14.07
N GLY A 179 6.99 -19.68 13.99
CA GLY A 179 7.41 -18.89 15.14
C GLY A 179 8.77 -19.29 15.71
N ASP A 180 9.52 -20.12 15.00
CA ASP A 180 10.85 -20.63 15.38
C ASP A 180 11.96 -19.69 14.90
N VAL A 181 11.83 -18.43 15.31
CA VAL A 181 12.77 -17.34 15.05
C VAL A 181 12.83 -16.40 16.25
N PRO A 182 13.93 -15.64 16.44
CA PRO A 182 14.01 -14.60 17.45
C PRO A 182 12.90 -13.56 17.29
N GLN A 183 12.55 -12.89 18.40
CA GLN A 183 11.46 -11.92 18.45
C GLN A 183 11.60 -10.78 17.42
N SER A 184 12.81 -10.41 17.04
CA SER A 184 13.09 -9.41 15.99
C SER A 184 12.58 -9.80 14.60
N LEU A 185 12.35 -11.10 14.36
CA LEU A 185 11.94 -11.68 13.09
C LEU A 185 10.52 -12.28 13.14
N LYS A 186 9.88 -12.30 14.32
CA LYS A 186 8.47 -12.70 14.42
C LYS A 186 7.58 -11.72 13.67
N ASP A 187 6.59 -12.25 12.95
CA ASP A 187 5.57 -11.49 12.21
C ASP A 187 6.11 -10.54 11.12
N ARG A 188 7.36 -10.72 10.68
CA ARG A 188 7.91 -10.02 9.50
C ARG A 188 7.26 -10.60 8.24
N LYS A 189 6.53 -9.76 7.50
CA LYS A 189 5.99 -10.00 6.16
C LYS A 189 6.82 -9.24 5.13
#